data_AF-A0A524IP43-F1
#
_entry.id   AF-A0A524IP43-F1
#
_cell.length_a   1.000
_cell.length_b   1.000
_cell.length_c   1.000
_cell.angle_alpha   90.00
_cell.angle_beta   90.00
_cell.angle_gamma   90.00
#
_symmetry.space_group_name_H-M   'P 1'
#
loop_
_entity.id
_entity.type
_entity.pdbx_description
1 polymer ?
#
loop_
_entity_poly.entity_id
_entity_poly.type
_entity_poly.pdbx_seq_one_letter_code
_entity_poly.pdbx_strand_id
1 'polypeptide(L)'
;MTEKCVDLSFEDLDGGSADPLIAMCGAESRLREKNISFSWAGQPPEGFVALRVDSRNIKPGDLFCALSGSVVDGHGFIESAAAAGAVAAIVERDMDAVIPTLRVSDSRAAAAHLASFAAGDPAAGLRVIGVTGTNGKTTTALLLRHLLGSLGGAAALGTLGLFMADDSHLPRGRMTTPGPIDLTSDITTVAESGATYLAMEVSSHALDQRRVEALQFSVAVFTNLSHEHLDYHPDMDSYRDAKLRLVKLLKPDGTAVINAEDPAWKSPIFSRVNTLTFGQVDVADVWAAGVCHT
;
A
#
# COMPACT_ATOMS: atom_id res chain seq x y z
N MET A 1 -35.17 -3.56 8.80
CA MET A 1 -35.52 -2.54 7.79
C MET A 1 -34.26 -2.26 7.02
N THR A 2 -34.16 -2.83 5.83
CA THR A 2 -33.03 -2.76 4.92
C THR A 2 -33.25 -1.55 4.02
N GLU A 3 -32.55 -0.45 4.28
CA GLU A 3 -32.51 0.67 3.33
C GLU A 3 -31.54 0.30 2.20
N LYS A 4 -32.10 0.23 0.99
CA LYS A 4 -31.37 0.09 -0.25
C LYS A 4 -30.57 1.39 -0.47
N CYS A 5 -29.25 1.28 -0.51
CA CYS A 5 -28.40 2.27 -1.16
C CYS A 5 -28.83 2.30 -2.65
N VAL A 6 -29.32 3.44 -3.10
CA VAL A 6 -29.67 3.67 -4.51
C VAL A 6 -28.41 4.21 -5.18
N ASP A 7 -27.90 3.48 -6.17
CA ASP A 7 -26.93 4.01 -7.14
C ASP A 7 -27.57 5.22 -7.83
N LEU A 8 -27.05 6.41 -7.55
CA LEU A 8 -27.40 7.62 -8.28
C LEU A 8 -26.39 7.79 -9.41
N SER A 9 -26.76 7.35 -10.60
CA SER A 9 -26.17 7.79 -11.86
C SER A 9 -26.54 9.26 -12.08
N PHE A 10 -25.55 10.15 -12.08
CA PHE A 10 -25.74 11.56 -12.43
C PHE A 10 -25.57 11.74 -13.93
N GLU A 11 -26.67 12.00 -14.63
CA GLU A 11 -26.67 12.63 -15.96
C GLU A 11 -27.00 14.13 -15.81
N ASP A 12 -26.16 14.94 -16.44
CA ASP A 12 -26.32 16.32 -16.89
C ASP A 12 -26.58 17.45 -15.88
N LEU A 13 -25.50 18.12 -15.46
CA LEU A 13 -25.44 19.57 -15.21
C LEU A 13 -24.09 20.15 -15.68
N ASP A 14 -24.15 20.93 -16.75
CA ASP A 14 -23.26 22.03 -17.19
C ASP A 14 -21.75 22.01 -16.85
N GLY A 15 -20.93 21.79 -17.89
CA GLY A 15 -19.89 22.75 -18.29
C GLY A 15 -18.62 22.91 -17.45
N GLY A 16 -18.39 22.08 -16.44
CA GLY A 16 -17.10 21.96 -15.75
C GLY A 16 -16.89 20.52 -15.32
N SER A 17 -15.75 19.92 -15.63
CA SER A 17 -15.41 18.60 -15.12
C SER A 17 -15.17 18.69 -13.61
N ALA A 18 -16.25 18.73 -12.83
CA ALA A 18 -16.18 18.49 -11.40
C ALA A 18 -15.86 17.00 -11.25
N ASP A 19 -14.66 16.69 -10.78
CA ASP A 19 -14.30 15.32 -10.41
C ASP A 19 -15.42 14.75 -9.52
N PRO A 20 -15.91 13.53 -9.80
CA PRO A 20 -17.05 12.99 -9.09
C PRO A 20 -16.74 12.89 -7.59
N LEU A 21 -17.64 13.43 -6.76
CA LEU A 21 -17.51 13.42 -5.31
C LEU A 21 -17.50 11.96 -4.79
N ILE A 22 -16.49 11.60 -4.00
CA ILE A 22 -16.40 10.29 -3.36
C ILE A 22 -17.35 10.27 -2.16
N ALA A 23 -18.37 9.42 -2.20
CA ALA A 23 -19.40 9.34 -1.17
C ALA A 23 -18.82 8.87 0.18
N MET A 24 -19.10 9.61 1.25
CA MET A 24 -18.60 9.28 2.59
C MET A 24 -19.16 7.94 3.10
N CYS A 25 -20.41 7.63 2.78
CA CYS A 25 -21.03 6.34 3.13
C CYS A 25 -20.28 5.14 2.50
N GLY A 26 -19.67 5.32 1.33
CA GLY A 26 -18.83 4.33 0.67
C GLY A 26 -17.50 4.15 1.41
N ALA A 27 -16.84 5.25 1.78
CA ALA A 27 -15.63 5.23 2.59
C ALA A 27 -15.86 4.53 3.95
N GLU A 28 -16.95 4.87 4.64
CA GLU A 28 -17.37 4.20 5.87
C GLU A 28 -17.60 2.70 5.70
N SER A 29 -18.23 2.30 4.59
CA SER A 29 -18.47 0.88 4.28
C SER A 29 -17.15 0.15 4.07
N ARG A 30 -16.20 0.76 3.36
CA ARG A 30 -14.85 0.22 3.20
C ARG A 30 -14.12 0.07 4.54
N LEU A 31 -14.23 1.05 5.45
CA LEU A 31 -13.63 0.94 6.78
C LEU A 31 -14.23 -0.25 7.57
N ARG A 32 -15.56 -0.43 7.53
CA ARG A 32 -16.25 -1.58 8.15
C ARG A 32 -15.77 -2.91 7.58
N GLU A 33 -15.70 -3.03 6.25
CA GLU A 33 -15.22 -4.25 5.56
C GLU A 33 -13.80 -4.64 5.96
N LYS A 34 -12.95 -3.65 6.24
CA LYS A 34 -11.56 -3.84 6.65
C LYS A 34 -11.38 -3.91 8.17
N ASN A 35 -12.47 -4.03 8.92
CA ASN A 35 -12.48 -4.12 10.38
C ASN A 35 -11.78 -2.93 11.07
N ILE A 36 -11.85 -1.74 10.46
CA ILE A 36 -11.37 -0.50 11.06
C ILE A 36 -12.57 0.14 11.76
N SER A 37 -12.56 0.12 13.09
CA SER A 37 -13.60 0.77 13.88
C SER A 37 -13.50 2.29 13.72
N PHE A 38 -14.65 2.97 13.66
CA PHE A 38 -14.67 4.42 13.57
C PHE A 38 -15.89 5.04 14.27
N SER A 39 -15.78 6.34 14.59
CA SER A 39 -16.84 7.16 15.15
C SER A 39 -16.69 8.62 14.72
N TRP A 40 -17.80 9.29 14.44
CA TRP A 40 -17.81 10.71 14.11
C TRP A 40 -17.94 11.61 15.34
N ALA A 41 -17.24 12.74 15.31
CA ALA A 41 -17.57 13.92 16.09
C ALA A 41 -17.90 15.08 15.12
N GLY A 42 -19.08 15.68 15.30
CA GLY A 42 -19.67 16.61 14.32
C GLY A 42 -20.53 15.91 13.27
N GLN A 43 -21.07 16.68 12.32
CA GLN A 43 -21.90 16.16 11.24
C GLN A 43 -21.01 15.63 10.10
N PRO A 44 -21.14 14.35 9.68
CA PRO A 44 -20.39 13.82 8.55
C PRO A 44 -20.69 14.60 7.25
N PRO A 45 -19.68 14.88 6.41
CA PRO A 45 -19.93 15.44 5.08
C PRO A 45 -20.57 14.38 4.17
N GLU A 46 -21.27 14.80 3.11
CA GLU A 46 -21.85 13.88 2.11
C GLU A 46 -20.75 13.09 1.36
N GLY A 47 -19.60 13.73 1.13
CA GLY A 47 -18.47 13.13 0.44
C GLY A 47 -17.24 14.03 0.46
N PHE A 48 -16.22 13.65 -0.29
CA PHE A 48 -14.95 14.38 -0.43
C PHE A 48 -14.38 14.24 -1.84
N VAL A 49 -13.52 15.18 -2.25
CA VAL A 49 -12.90 15.20 -3.59
C VAL A 49 -11.67 14.31 -3.65
N ALA A 50 -10.74 14.48 -2.72
CA ALA A 50 -9.56 13.63 -2.62
C ALA A 50 -9.14 13.39 -1.16
N LEU A 51 -8.45 12.27 -0.93
CA LEU A 51 -7.80 11.98 0.33
C LEU A 51 -6.38 12.56 0.34
N ARG A 52 -6.02 13.29 1.39
CA ARG A 52 -4.67 13.86 1.57
C ARG A 52 -4.12 13.52 2.95
N VAL A 53 -2.82 13.26 3.00
CA VAL A 53 -2.07 13.02 4.25
C VAL A 53 -1.08 14.14 4.60
N ASP A 54 -0.92 15.12 3.70
CA ASP A 54 -0.08 16.30 3.87
C ASP A 54 -0.97 17.54 3.83
N SER A 55 -1.07 18.25 4.96
CA SER A 55 -1.94 19.42 5.10
C SER A 55 -1.60 20.53 4.12
N ARG A 56 -0.34 20.61 3.66
CA ARG A 56 0.13 21.62 2.69
C ARG A 56 -0.47 21.42 1.29
N ASN A 57 -0.98 20.22 1.00
CA ASN A 57 -1.54 19.84 -0.29
C ASN A 57 -3.07 19.79 -0.27
N ILE A 58 -3.72 20.15 0.85
CA ILE A 58 -5.17 20.21 0.96
C ILE A 58 -5.74 21.26 0.02
N LYS A 59 -6.84 20.89 -0.63
CA LYS A 59 -7.69 21.78 -1.40
C LYS A 59 -9.12 21.78 -0.83
N PRO A 60 -9.93 22.81 -1.15
CA PRO A 60 -11.34 22.80 -0.78
C PRO A 60 -12.04 21.53 -1.25
N GLY A 61 -12.74 20.85 -0.33
CA GLY A 61 -13.41 19.58 -0.62
C GLY A 61 -12.62 18.32 -0.23
N ASP A 62 -11.34 18.44 0.12
CA ASP A 62 -10.51 17.28 0.46
C ASP A 62 -10.82 16.71 1.86
N LEU A 63 -10.59 15.40 2.01
CA LEU A 63 -10.55 14.72 3.30
C LEU A 63 -9.09 14.69 3.78
N PHE A 64 -8.82 15.29 4.93
CA PHE A 64 -7.49 15.22 5.55
C PHE A 64 -7.35 13.96 6.40
N CYS A 65 -6.24 13.23 6.28
CA CYS A 65 -5.93 12.09 7.14
C CYS A 65 -4.69 12.39 7.97
N ALA A 66 -4.91 12.62 9.27
CA ALA A 66 -3.85 12.89 10.21
C ALA A 66 -3.13 11.58 10.57
N LEU A 67 -1.91 11.41 10.06
CA LEU A 67 -1.08 10.26 10.38
C LEU A 67 -0.21 10.52 11.60
N SER A 68 -0.20 9.59 12.55
CA SER A 68 0.75 9.57 13.67
C SER A 68 2.14 9.19 13.12
N GLY A 69 3.00 10.19 12.90
CA GLY A 69 4.38 10.00 12.41
C GLY A 69 5.40 9.78 13.53
N SER A 70 6.59 9.29 13.17
CA SER A 70 7.71 9.12 14.11
C SER A 70 8.41 10.43 14.48
N VAL A 71 8.29 11.45 13.63
CA VAL A 71 8.92 12.78 13.81
C VAL A 71 7.88 13.87 14.04
N VAL A 72 6.75 13.79 13.33
CA VAL A 72 5.68 14.79 13.39
C VAL A 72 4.34 14.08 13.49
N ASP A 73 3.52 14.53 14.42
CA ASP A 73 2.14 14.06 14.57
C ASP A 73 1.22 14.90 13.67
N GLY A 74 0.63 14.27 12.64
CA GLY A 74 -0.25 14.91 11.67
C GLY A 74 -1.50 15.55 12.28
N HIS A 75 -1.89 15.12 13.48
CA HIS A 75 -3.03 15.68 14.21
C HIS A 75 -2.82 17.16 14.57
N GLY A 76 -1.56 17.60 14.69
CA GLY A 76 -1.23 19.01 14.93
C GLY A 76 -1.56 19.95 13.77
N PHE A 77 -1.93 19.42 12.59
CA PHE A 77 -2.21 20.22 11.40
C PHE A 77 -3.69 20.33 11.03
N ILE A 78 -4.60 19.81 11.85
CA ILE A 78 -6.04 19.81 11.54
C ILE A 78 -6.57 21.23 11.32
N GLU A 79 -6.16 22.21 12.13
CA GLU A 79 -6.57 23.61 11.94
C GLU A 79 -6.11 24.18 10.60
N SER A 80 -4.87 23.87 10.18
CA SER A 80 -4.36 24.32 8.88
C SER A 80 -5.07 23.63 7.71
N ALA A 81 -5.39 22.34 7.83
CA ALA A 81 -6.19 21.62 6.85
C ALA A 81 -7.61 22.20 6.75
N ALA A 82 -8.24 22.52 7.89
CA ALA A 82 -9.53 23.19 7.92
C ALA A 82 -9.49 24.56 7.24
N ALA A 83 -8.48 25.38 7.54
CA ALA A 83 -8.27 26.68 6.90
C ALA A 83 -8.05 26.58 5.37
N ALA A 84 -7.48 25.47 4.90
CA ALA A 84 -7.31 25.16 3.49
C ALA A 84 -8.57 24.58 2.82
N GLY A 85 -9.65 24.34 3.58
CA GLY A 85 -10.94 23.90 3.05
C GLY A 85 -11.20 22.39 3.13
N ALA A 86 -10.50 21.66 3.99
CA ALA A 86 -10.82 20.26 4.25
C ALA A 86 -12.26 20.11 4.79
N VAL A 87 -13.01 19.14 4.27
CA VAL A 87 -14.41 18.90 4.67
C VAL A 87 -14.53 18.12 5.97
N ALA A 88 -13.50 17.34 6.30
CA ALA A 88 -13.36 16.58 7.54
C ALA A 88 -11.90 16.16 7.74
N ALA A 89 -11.59 15.65 8.94
CA ALA A 89 -10.30 15.03 9.24
C ALA A 89 -10.45 13.61 9.81
N ILE A 90 -9.66 12.66 9.32
CA ILE A 90 -9.46 11.34 9.94
C ILE A 90 -8.42 11.49 11.04
N VAL A 91 -8.74 10.98 12.24
CA VAL A 91 -7.92 11.07 13.45
C VAL A 91 -7.90 9.73 14.21
N GLU A 92 -6.96 9.52 15.13
CA GLU A 92 -6.88 8.32 15.97
C GLU A 92 -7.36 8.52 17.41
N ARG A 93 -7.70 9.75 17.76
CA ARG A 93 -8.10 10.15 19.12
C ARG A 93 -9.16 11.24 19.07
N ASP A 94 -9.91 11.36 20.17
CA ASP A 94 -10.88 12.44 20.30
C ASP A 94 -10.17 13.80 20.32
N MET A 95 -10.66 14.74 19.53
CA MET A 95 -10.10 16.07 19.39
C MET A 95 -11.23 17.09 19.28
N ASP A 96 -11.04 18.23 19.92
CA ASP A 96 -11.88 19.41 19.69
C ASP A 96 -11.35 20.11 18.43
N ALA A 97 -12.10 20.00 17.33
CA ALA A 97 -11.68 20.46 16.02
C ALA A 97 -12.75 21.33 15.38
N VAL A 98 -12.32 22.31 14.59
CA VAL A 98 -13.20 23.26 13.88
C VAL A 98 -13.97 22.63 12.71
N ILE A 99 -13.59 21.42 12.29
CA ILE A 99 -14.22 20.63 11.23
C ILE A 99 -14.62 19.25 11.77
N PRO A 100 -15.59 18.55 11.15
CA PRO A 100 -15.95 17.19 11.55
C PRO A 100 -14.74 16.25 11.58
N THR A 101 -14.69 15.37 12.57
CA THR A 101 -13.62 14.38 12.69
C THR A 101 -14.16 12.96 12.64
N LEU A 102 -13.50 12.12 11.83
CA LEU A 102 -13.72 10.69 11.75
C LEU A 102 -12.62 10.01 12.55
N ARG A 103 -12.91 9.68 13.82
CA ARG A 103 -11.96 8.94 14.64
C ARG A 103 -11.94 7.48 14.17
N VAL A 104 -10.76 6.95 13.87
CA VAL A 104 -10.52 5.56 13.46
C VAL A 104 -9.57 4.87 14.43
N SER A 105 -9.58 3.54 14.47
CA SER A 105 -8.62 2.77 15.27
C SER A 105 -7.20 2.74 14.72
N ASP A 106 -7.01 2.98 13.41
CA ASP A 106 -5.70 2.99 12.75
C ASP A 106 -5.77 3.89 11.50
N SER A 107 -5.19 5.09 11.59
CA SER A 107 -5.17 6.09 10.51
C SER A 107 -4.38 5.63 9.29
N ARG A 108 -3.32 4.83 9.50
CA ARG A 108 -2.47 4.36 8.40
C ARG A 108 -3.17 3.30 7.58
N ALA A 109 -3.83 2.35 8.24
CA ALA A 109 -4.69 1.36 7.59
C ALA A 109 -5.86 2.05 6.86
N ALA A 110 -6.51 3.03 7.52
CA ALA A 110 -7.58 3.82 6.91
C ALA A 110 -7.08 4.55 5.66
N ALA A 111 -5.93 5.22 5.73
CA ALA A 111 -5.36 5.92 4.59
C ALA A 111 -5.10 4.99 3.40
N ALA A 112 -4.53 3.81 3.62
CA ALA A 112 -4.29 2.84 2.56
C ALA A 112 -5.59 2.36 1.90
N HIS A 113 -6.57 1.93 2.68
CA HIS A 113 -7.82 1.40 2.13
C HIS A 113 -8.69 2.46 1.48
N LEU A 114 -8.75 3.66 2.05
CA LEU A 114 -9.52 4.76 1.49
C LEU A 114 -8.87 5.34 0.23
N ALA A 115 -7.54 5.35 0.15
CA ALA A 115 -6.85 5.71 -1.10
C ALA A 115 -7.18 4.74 -2.23
N SER A 116 -7.06 3.43 -1.97
CA SER A 116 -7.43 2.39 -2.94
C SER A 116 -8.90 2.51 -3.36
N PHE A 117 -9.81 2.68 -2.41
CA PHE A 117 -11.23 2.85 -2.67
C PHE A 117 -11.54 4.08 -3.52
N ALA A 118 -10.94 5.23 -3.17
CA ALA A 118 -11.09 6.48 -3.93
C ALA A 118 -10.63 6.35 -5.39
N ALA A 119 -9.64 5.49 -5.65
CA ALA A 119 -9.12 5.21 -6.99
C ALA A 119 -9.80 4.02 -7.70
N GLY A 120 -10.87 3.46 -7.13
CA GLY A 120 -11.60 2.34 -7.73
C GLY A 120 -10.88 0.99 -7.64
N ASP A 121 -10.08 0.77 -6.59
CA ASP A 121 -9.30 -0.46 -6.34
C ASP A 121 -8.42 -0.90 -7.54
N PRO A 122 -7.48 -0.04 -7.98
CA PRO A 122 -6.73 -0.23 -9.24
C PRO A 122 -5.87 -1.51 -9.26
N ALA A 123 -5.54 -2.06 -8.09
CA ALA A 123 -4.79 -3.30 -7.97
C ALA A 123 -5.61 -4.57 -8.28
N ALA A 124 -6.94 -4.49 -8.37
CA ALA A 124 -7.82 -5.67 -8.47
C ALA A 124 -7.53 -6.53 -9.72
N GLY A 125 -7.17 -5.90 -10.84
CA GLY A 125 -6.81 -6.58 -12.09
C GLY A 125 -5.35 -7.03 -12.17
N LEU A 126 -4.52 -6.68 -11.19
CA LEU A 126 -3.07 -6.94 -11.23
C LEU A 126 -2.67 -8.18 -10.44
N ARG A 127 -1.68 -8.91 -10.96
CA ARG A 127 -0.88 -9.85 -10.17
C ARG A 127 0.27 -9.10 -9.54
N VAL A 128 0.05 -8.63 -8.31
CA VAL A 128 1.06 -7.92 -7.53
C VAL A 128 2.03 -8.92 -6.87
N ILE A 129 3.32 -8.72 -7.07
CA ILE A 129 4.42 -9.48 -6.48
C ILE A 129 5.23 -8.56 -5.57
N GLY A 130 5.28 -8.87 -4.28
CA GLY A 130 6.01 -8.08 -3.30
C GLY A 130 7.36 -8.70 -3.00
N VAL A 131 8.44 -7.93 -3.09
CA VAL A 131 9.80 -8.39 -2.78
C VAL A 131 10.31 -7.68 -1.53
N THR A 132 10.61 -8.45 -0.49
CA THR A 132 11.20 -7.95 0.75
C THR A 132 12.53 -8.63 1.10
N GLY A 133 13.17 -8.09 2.12
CA GLY A 133 14.52 -8.45 2.60
C GLY A 133 15.44 -7.23 2.71
N THR A 134 16.65 -7.46 3.20
CA THR A 134 17.67 -6.41 3.34
C THR A 134 18.23 -6.07 1.96
N ASN A 135 18.81 -7.04 1.26
CA ASN A 135 19.43 -6.85 -0.05
C ASN A 135 18.72 -7.59 -1.18
N GLY A 136 18.86 -7.10 -2.42
CA GLY A 136 18.38 -7.80 -3.62
C GLY A 136 16.93 -7.51 -4.03
N LYS A 137 16.20 -6.63 -3.31
CA LYS A 137 14.83 -6.24 -3.65
C LYS A 137 14.73 -5.64 -5.06
N THR A 138 15.53 -4.61 -5.34
CA THR A 138 15.56 -3.92 -6.64
C THR A 138 15.92 -4.87 -7.78
N THR A 139 17.00 -5.64 -7.64
CA THR A 139 17.43 -6.62 -8.66
C THR A 139 16.32 -7.62 -8.95
N THR A 140 15.72 -8.20 -7.92
CA THR A 140 14.65 -9.19 -8.06
C THR A 140 13.41 -8.59 -8.71
N ALA A 141 12.97 -7.40 -8.30
CA ALA A 141 11.80 -6.74 -8.87
C ALA A 141 11.98 -6.43 -10.37
N LEU A 142 13.18 -5.98 -10.78
CA LEU A 142 13.49 -5.71 -12.18
C LEU A 142 13.61 -6.99 -13.02
N LEU A 143 14.22 -8.05 -12.48
CA LEU A 143 14.26 -9.36 -13.15
C LEU A 143 12.85 -9.93 -13.32
N LEU A 144 12.00 -9.83 -12.30
CA LEU A 144 10.59 -10.25 -12.39
C LEU A 144 9.86 -9.47 -13.48
N ARG A 145 9.99 -8.14 -13.52
CA ARG A 145 9.41 -7.33 -14.60
C ARG A 145 9.88 -7.81 -15.98
N HIS A 146 11.18 -8.03 -16.16
CA HIS A 146 11.73 -8.48 -17.44
C HIS A 146 11.14 -9.82 -17.88
N LEU A 147 11.16 -10.83 -16.99
CA LEU A 147 10.66 -12.16 -17.30
C LEU A 147 9.15 -12.18 -17.55
N LEU A 148 8.38 -11.44 -16.75
CA LEU A 148 6.93 -11.40 -16.83
C LEU A 148 6.41 -10.49 -17.95
N GLY A 149 7.23 -9.59 -18.49
CA GLY A 149 6.84 -8.66 -19.56
C GLY A 149 6.28 -9.40 -20.78
N SER A 150 6.87 -10.55 -21.12
CA SER A 150 6.42 -11.42 -22.23
C SER A 150 5.08 -12.12 -22.01
N LEU A 151 4.56 -12.15 -20.77
CA LEU A 151 3.36 -12.90 -20.38
C LEU A 151 2.09 -12.05 -20.23
N GLY A 152 2.18 -10.74 -20.50
CA GLY A 152 1.03 -9.83 -20.42
C GLY A 152 1.34 -8.42 -19.91
N GLY A 153 2.57 -7.93 -20.12
CA GLY A 153 3.00 -6.62 -19.64
C GLY A 153 3.26 -6.59 -18.13
N ALA A 154 4.42 -6.06 -17.74
CA ALA A 154 4.82 -5.99 -16.36
C ALA A 154 5.44 -4.63 -16.03
N ALA A 155 5.13 -4.12 -14.84
CA ALA A 155 5.79 -2.96 -14.27
C ALA A 155 6.64 -3.35 -13.06
N ALA A 156 7.63 -2.52 -12.73
CA ALA A 156 8.43 -2.61 -11.51
C ALA A 156 8.39 -1.30 -10.74
N LEU A 157 8.05 -1.34 -9.46
CA LEU A 157 8.07 -0.19 -8.57
C LEU A 157 9.09 -0.39 -7.44
N GLY A 158 9.98 0.59 -7.22
CA GLY A 158 10.96 0.48 -6.15
C GLY A 158 11.85 1.70 -5.98
N THR A 159 13.04 1.48 -5.44
CA THR A 159 14.04 2.51 -5.11
C THR A 159 14.43 3.36 -6.32
N LEU A 160 14.45 2.77 -7.51
CA LEU A 160 14.80 3.46 -8.74
C LEU A 160 13.60 4.16 -9.42
N GLY A 161 12.40 4.09 -8.85
CA GLY A 161 11.18 4.64 -9.43
C GLY A 161 10.27 3.56 -10.02
N LEU A 162 9.42 3.97 -10.97
CA LEU A 162 8.46 3.11 -11.65
C LEU A 162 8.91 2.84 -13.09
N PHE A 163 9.12 1.57 -13.42
CA PHE A 163 9.41 1.10 -14.77
C PHE A 163 8.15 0.46 -15.34
N MET A 164 7.66 1.00 -16.45
CA MET A 164 6.40 0.59 -17.08
C MET A 164 6.60 -0.57 -18.05
N ALA A 165 5.51 -1.14 -18.59
CA ALA A 165 5.60 -2.25 -19.54
C ALA A 165 6.20 -1.84 -20.90
N ASP A 166 6.10 -0.57 -21.28
CA ASP A 166 6.63 0.02 -22.51
C ASP A 166 8.08 0.53 -22.40
N ASP A 167 8.80 0.09 -21.36
CA ASP A 167 10.15 0.54 -20.99
C ASP A 167 10.26 2.01 -20.57
N SER A 168 9.15 2.75 -20.49
CA SER A 168 9.18 4.10 -19.91
C SER A 168 9.56 4.02 -18.43
N HIS A 169 10.38 5.01 -18.01
CA HIS A 169 10.86 5.14 -16.65
C HIS A 169 10.36 6.44 -16.05
N LEU A 170 9.62 6.32 -14.96
CA LEU A 170 9.07 7.43 -14.21
C LEU A 170 9.81 7.53 -12.88
N PRO A 171 10.73 8.51 -12.71
CA PRO A 171 11.36 8.74 -11.42
C PRO A 171 10.30 9.01 -10.35
N ARG A 172 10.48 8.40 -9.18
CA ARG A 172 9.63 8.60 -8.00
C ARG A 172 10.46 9.11 -6.82
N GLY A 173 9.78 9.58 -5.79
CA GLY A 173 10.37 10.21 -4.62
C GLY A 173 11.40 9.34 -3.88
N ARG A 174 11.90 9.84 -2.75
CA ARG A 174 13.05 9.24 -2.04
C ARG A 174 12.78 7.86 -1.39
N MET A 175 11.54 7.38 -1.40
CA MET A 175 11.13 6.21 -0.63
C MET A 175 11.10 4.98 -1.54
N THR A 176 11.76 3.90 -1.13
CA THR A 176 11.72 2.60 -1.83
C THR A 176 10.29 2.09 -2.05
N THR A 177 9.40 2.33 -1.08
CA THR A 177 7.97 2.05 -1.21
C THR A 177 7.22 3.33 -0.83
N PRO A 178 6.47 3.96 -1.76
CA PRO A 178 5.75 5.20 -1.51
C PRO A 178 4.68 5.09 -0.41
N GLY A 179 4.17 6.24 0.04
CA GLY A 179 2.99 6.30 0.92
C GLY A 179 1.73 5.81 0.20
N PRO A 180 0.64 5.51 0.93
CA PRO A 180 -0.55 4.89 0.36
C PRO A 180 -1.19 5.70 -0.79
N ILE A 181 -1.16 7.03 -0.73
CA ILE A 181 -1.74 7.89 -1.77
C ILE A 181 -0.92 7.78 -3.07
N ASP A 182 0.40 8.02 -2.97
CA ASP A 182 1.31 7.95 -4.12
C ASP A 182 1.38 6.54 -4.70
N LEU A 183 1.42 5.53 -3.83
CA LEU A 183 1.42 4.12 -4.24
C LEU A 183 0.15 3.78 -5.03
N THR A 184 -1.01 4.25 -4.58
CA THR A 184 -2.26 4.02 -5.31
C THR A 184 -2.23 4.69 -6.67
N SER A 185 -1.74 5.93 -6.76
CA SER A 185 -1.57 6.64 -8.03
C SER A 185 -0.63 5.91 -9.01
N ASP A 186 0.49 5.39 -8.51
CA ASP A 186 1.42 4.57 -9.30
C ASP A 186 0.74 3.29 -9.80
N ILE A 187 -0.05 2.61 -8.95
CA ILE A 187 -0.77 1.40 -9.33
C ILE A 187 -1.87 1.69 -10.36
N THR A 188 -2.59 2.81 -10.23
CA THR A 188 -3.56 3.27 -11.24
C THR A 188 -2.87 3.46 -12.59
N THR A 189 -1.72 4.14 -12.61
CA THR A 189 -0.93 4.33 -13.84
C THR A 189 -0.53 3.00 -14.47
N VAL A 190 -0.13 2.02 -13.65
CA VAL A 190 0.20 0.65 -14.13
C VAL A 190 -1.02 -0.05 -14.70
N ALA A 191 -2.16 -0.01 -13.99
CA ALA A 191 -3.39 -0.67 -14.44
C ALA A 191 -3.91 -0.07 -15.76
N GLU A 192 -3.88 1.26 -15.90
CA GLU A 192 -4.30 1.97 -17.12
C GLU A 192 -3.39 1.69 -18.32
N SER A 193 -2.11 1.34 -18.09
CA SER A 193 -1.22 0.91 -19.17
C SER A 193 -1.56 -0.47 -19.76
N GLY A 194 -2.50 -1.20 -19.16
CA GLY A 194 -2.88 -2.56 -19.56
C GLY A 194 -1.90 -3.65 -19.09
N ALA A 195 -0.93 -3.31 -18.25
CA ALA A 195 -0.05 -4.29 -17.62
C ALA A 195 -0.87 -5.23 -16.72
N THR A 196 -0.49 -6.51 -16.68
CA THR A 196 -1.15 -7.52 -15.82
C THR A 196 -0.33 -7.89 -14.59
N TYR A 197 0.96 -7.51 -14.56
CA TYR A 197 1.87 -7.78 -13.45
C TYR A 197 2.47 -6.50 -12.89
N LEU A 198 2.59 -6.45 -11.56
CA LEU A 198 3.36 -5.44 -10.86
C LEU A 198 4.32 -6.13 -9.89
N ALA A 199 5.62 -6.07 -10.17
CA ALA A 199 6.64 -6.42 -9.20
C ALA A 199 7.01 -5.18 -8.39
N MET A 200 7.03 -5.26 -7.06
CA MET A 200 7.36 -4.09 -6.25
C MET A 200 8.26 -4.41 -5.06
N GLU A 201 9.16 -3.48 -4.77
CA GLU A 201 9.94 -3.50 -3.54
C GLU A 201 9.05 -3.15 -2.34
N VAL A 202 9.02 -4.04 -1.35
CA VAL A 202 8.25 -3.87 -0.12
C VAL A 202 9.22 -3.77 1.06
N SER A 203 9.56 -2.53 1.42
CA SER A 203 10.47 -2.24 2.54
C SER A 203 9.85 -2.61 3.90
N SER A 204 10.69 -2.85 4.91
CA SER A 204 10.21 -3.07 6.29
C SER A 204 9.43 -1.87 6.82
N HIS A 205 9.90 -0.66 6.51
CA HIS A 205 9.22 0.59 6.85
C HIS A 205 7.82 0.65 6.26
N ALA A 206 7.63 0.21 5.01
CA ALA A 206 6.33 0.25 4.36
C ALA A 206 5.34 -0.75 4.93
N LEU A 207 5.82 -1.94 5.30
CA LEU A 207 5.00 -2.93 6.02
C LEU A 207 4.67 -2.44 7.41
N ASP A 208 5.66 -1.91 8.13
CA ASP A 208 5.47 -1.41 9.48
C ASP A 208 4.43 -0.27 9.52
N GLN A 209 4.58 0.69 8.60
CA GLN A 209 3.73 1.86 8.45
C GLN A 209 2.47 1.62 7.61
N ARG A 210 2.15 0.36 7.27
CA ARG A 210 0.91 -0.01 6.55
C ARG A 210 0.72 0.66 5.18
N ARG A 211 1.79 1.07 4.51
CA ARG A 211 1.69 1.76 3.20
C ARG A 211 1.07 0.87 2.12
N VAL A 212 1.26 -0.44 2.25
CA VAL A 212 0.78 -1.47 1.31
C VAL A 212 -0.45 -2.23 1.84
N GLU A 213 -1.11 -1.76 2.90
CA GLU A 213 -2.18 -2.49 3.60
C GLU A 213 -3.39 -2.81 2.70
N ALA A 214 -3.66 -1.96 1.70
CA ALA A 214 -4.75 -2.18 0.76
C ALA A 214 -4.44 -3.22 -0.33
N LEU A 215 -3.19 -3.66 -0.46
CA LEU A 215 -2.78 -4.59 -1.52
C LEU A 215 -2.99 -6.04 -1.09
N GLN A 216 -3.31 -6.88 -2.08
CA GLN A 216 -3.27 -8.34 -1.94
C GLN A 216 -2.23 -8.92 -2.89
N PHE A 217 -1.19 -9.53 -2.32
CA PHE A 217 -0.06 -10.05 -3.07
C PHE A 217 -0.35 -11.46 -3.59
N SER A 218 -0.10 -11.68 -4.87
CA SER A 218 -0.16 -13.03 -5.46
C SER A 218 1.10 -13.82 -5.10
N VAL A 219 2.24 -13.12 -4.98
CA VAL A 219 3.52 -13.70 -4.55
C VAL A 219 4.23 -12.75 -3.57
N ALA A 220 4.82 -13.30 -2.52
CA ALA A 220 5.66 -12.59 -1.57
C ALA A 220 7.06 -13.22 -1.53
N VAL A 221 8.08 -12.49 -1.98
CA VAL A 221 9.46 -12.96 -2.05
C VAL A 221 10.28 -12.47 -0.87
N PHE A 222 10.95 -13.39 -0.18
CA PHE A 222 11.82 -13.13 0.97
C PHE A 222 13.27 -13.46 0.58
N THR A 223 14.07 -12.42 0.38
CA THR A 223 15.44 -12.54 -0.13
C THR A 223 16.45 -12.90 0.95
N ASN A 224 16.78 -11.97 1.84
CA ASN A 224 17.71 -12.16 2.96
C ASN A 224 17.44 -11.15 4.07
N LEU A 225 18.00 -11.37 5.25
CA LEU A 225 17.98 -10.46 6.38
C LEU A 225 19.36 -10.32 7.02
N SER A 226 19.96 -9.14 6.85
CA SER A 226 21.18 -8.72 7.55
C SER A 226 20.97 -7.42 8.33
N HIS A 227 21.93 -7.09 9.21
CA HIS A 227 21.88 -5.97 10.15
C HIS A 227 21.80 -4.61 9.43
N GLU A 228 20.60 -4.05 9.30
CA GLU A 228 20.31 -2.75 8.69
C GLU A 228 19.03 -2.17 9.32
N HIS A 229 18.82 -0.85 9.22
CA HIS A 229 17.61 -0.15 9.68
C HIS A 229 17.31 -0.22 11.19
N LEU A 230 18.31 -0.44 12.05
CA LEU A 230 18.15 -0.42 13.51
C LEU A 230 18.10 1.00 14.11
N ASP A 231 18.27 2.02 13.28
CA ASP A 231 17.91 3.41 13.58
C ASP A 231 16.38 3.62 13.61
N TYR A 232 15.63 2.71 12.99
CA TYR A 232 14.16 2.70 12.97
C TYR A 232 13.57 1.54 13.78
N HIS A 233 14.05 0.31 13.54
CA HIS A 233 13.56 -0.89 14.23
C HIS A 233 14.31 -1.07 15.56
N PRO A 234 13.64 -1.33 16.69
CA PRO A 234 14.30 -1.46 17.99
C PRO A 234 15.38 -2.56 18.03
N ASP A 235 15.16 -3.65 17.29
CA ASP A 235 16.04 -4.80 17.22
C ASP A 235 15.81 -5.61 15.91
N MET A 236 16.66 -6.62 15.71
CA MET A 236 16.60 -7.49 14.53
C MET A 236 15.31 -8.31 14.46
N ASP A 237 14.72 -8.68 15.60
CA ASP A 237 13.48 -9.46 15.64
C ASP A 237 12.29 -8.60 15.20
N SER A 238 12.21 -7.35 15.65
CA SER A 238 11.23 -6.36 15.21
C SER A 238 11.37 -6.07 13.71
N TYR A 239 12.61 -5.92 13.22
CA TYR A 239 12.89 -5.70 11.80
C TYR A 239 12.44 -6.90 10.94
N ARG A 240 12.71 -8.12 11.41
CA ARG A 240 12.27 -9.37 10.80
C ARG A 240 10.75 -9.47 10.78
N ASP A 241 10.11 -9.25 11.92
CA ASP A 241 8.66 -9.37 12.10
C ASP A 241 7.91 -8.35 11.24
N ALA A 242 8.45 -7.13 11.10
CA ALA A 242 7.94 -6.14 10.16
C ALA A 242 7.89 -6.70 8.72
N LYS A 243 8.93 -7.42 8.27
CA LYS A 243 8.93 -8.05 6.94
C LYS A 243 7.97 -9.24 6.83
N LEU A 244 7.87 -10.06 7.88
CA LEU A 244 6.95 -11.20 7.92
C LEU A 244 5.47 -10.78 7.83
N ARG A 245 5.14 -9.51 8.12
CA ARG A 245 3.80 -8.95 7.86
C ARG A 245 3.37 -9.10 6.39
N LEU A 246 4.30 -9.14 5.43
CA LEU A 246 3.98 -9.35 4.02
C LEU A 246 3.21 -10.67 3.78
N VAL A 247 3.48 -11.71 4.58
CA VAL A 247 2.75 -12.98 4.49
C VAL A 247 1.26 -12.80 4.79
N LYS A 248 0.91 -11.89 5.70
CA LYS A 248 -0.49 -11.59 6.06
C LYS A 248 -1.25 -10.87 4.93
N LEU A 249 -0.53 -10.31 3.96
CA LEU A 249 -1.08 -9.60 2.80
C LEU A 249 -1.12 -10.48 1.54
N LEU A 250 -0.74 -11.76 1.64
CA LEU A 250 -0.94 -12.71 0.55
C LEU A 250 -2.43 -12.94 0.30
N LYS A 251 -2.78 -13.15 -0.97
CA LYS A 251 -4.07 -13.73 -1.34
C LYS A 251 -4.23 -15.12 -0.70
N PRO A 252 -5.46 -15.62 -0.49
CA PRO A 252 -5.68 -16.96 0.05
C PRO A 252 -4.98 -18.09 -0.73
N ASP A 253 -4.84 -17.93 -2.05
CA ASP A 253 -4.11 -18.82 -2.96
C ASP A 253 -2.67 -18.35 -3.27
N GLY A 254 -2.23 -17.25 -2.64
CA GLY A 254 -0.93 -16.64 -2.84
C GLY A 254 0.22 -17.51 -2.34
N THR A 255 1.42 -17.26 -2.87
CA THR A 255 2.63 -18.05 -2.57
C THR A 255 3.73 -17.20 -1.94
N ALA A 256 4.30 -17.67 -0.84
CA ALA A 256 5.55 -17.16 -0.29
C ALA A 256 6.74 -17.85 -0.98
N VAL A 257 7.68 -17.08 -1.49
CA VAL A 257 8.94 -17.57 -2.09
C VAL A 257 10.08 -17.19 -1.16
N ILE A 258 10.79 -18.17 -0.62
CA ILE A 258 11.66 -17.99 0.55
C ILE A 258 13.07 -18.49 0.27
N ASN A 259 14.07 -17.68 0.59
CA ASN A 259 15.45 -18.16 0.63
C ASN A 259 15.64 -19.16 1.78
N ALA A 260 15.84 -20.44 1.46
CA ALA A 260 16.00 -21.53 2.43
C ALA A 260 17.26 -21.40 3.28
N GLU A 261 18.28 -20.69 2.77
CA GLU A 261 19.59 -20.59 3.40
C GLU A 261 19.67 -19.47 4.44
N ASP A 262 18.70 -18.55 4.44
CA ASP A 262 18.67 -17.46 5.42
C ASP A 262 17.89 -17.89 6.69
N PRO A 263 18.57 -18.06 7.84
CA PRO A 263 17.91 -18.51 9.06
C PRO A 263 16.86 -17.53 9.58
N ALA A 264 16.89 -16.26 9.17
CA ALA A 264 15.85 -15.31 9.53
C ALA A 264 14.47 -15.71 8.99
N TRP A 265 14.38 -16.55 7.96
CA TRP A 265 13.08 -16.98 7.44
C TRP A 265 12.54 -18.26 8.08
N LYS A 266 13.22 -18.81 9.09
CA LYS A 266 12.69 -19.93 9.89
C LYS A 266 11.54 -19.47 10.78
N SER A 267 10.33 -19.45 10.24
CA SER A 267 9.12 -18.97 10.93
C SER A 267 7.93 -19.90 10.69
N PRO A 268 7.13 -20.20 11.73
CA PRO A 268 5.92 -21.02 11.59
C PRO A 268 4.81 -20.32 10.79
N ILE A 269 4.94 -19.04 10.45
CA ILE A 269 3.95 -18.35 9.63
C ILE A 269 3.85 -18.93 8.22
N PHE A 270 4.96 -19.45 7.67
CA PHE A 270 5.02 -19.97 6.31
C PHE A 270 4.30 -21.31 6.14
N SER A 271 4.10 -22.09 7.21
CA SER A 271 3.31 -23.32 7.14
C SER A 271 1.80 -23.09 6.95
N ARG A 272 1.36 -21.83 7.00
CA ARG A 272 -0.05 -21.43 6.84
C ARG A 272 -0.40 -20.94 5.44
N VAL A 273 0.58 -20.90 4.54
CA VAL A 273 0.43 -20.40 3.16
C VAL A 273 1.16 -21.32 2.20
N ASN A 274 0.84 -21.22 0.91
CA ASN A 274 1.64 -21.90 -0.12
C ASN A 274 3.07 -21.36 -0.05
N THR A 275 4.04 -22.27 -0.05
CA THR A 275 5.45 -21.91 0.10
C THR A 275 6.27 -22.61 -0.97
N LEU A 276 7.18 -21.85 -1.58
CA LEU A 276 8.25 -22.35 -2.44
C LEU A 276 9.58 -21.85 -1.88
N THR A 277 10.55 -22.73 -1.75
CA THR A 277 11.88 -22.38 -1.25
C THR A 277 12.90 -22.33 -2.39
N PHE A 278 13.86 -21.42 -2.29
CA PHE A 278 15.01 -21.35 -3.20
C PHE A 278 16.34 -21.34 -2.45
N GLY A 279 17.42 -21.78 -3.10
CA GLY A 279 18.77 -21.76 -2.53
C GLY A 279 19.86 -22.24 -3.49
N GLN A 280 21.08 -22.38 -2.99
CA GLN A 280 22.24 -22.91 -3.73
C GLN A 280 22.45 -24.42 -3.53
N VAL A 281 21.71 -25.02 -2.60
CA VAL A 281 21.84 -26.45 -2.24
C VAL A 281 20.52 -27.17 -2.42
N ASP A 282 20.58 -28.49 -2.62
CA ASP A 282 19.47 -29.39 -3.01
C ASP A 282 18.40 -29.64 -1.93
N VAL A 283 18.40 -28.83 -0.86
CA VAL A 283 17.38 -28.87 0.21
C VAL A 283 16.22 -27.90 -0.04
N ALA A 284 16.35 -27.01 -1.03
CA ALA A 284 15.30 -26.10 -1.47
C ALA A 284 14.48 -26.70 -2.62
N ASP A 285 13.23 -26.26 -2.79
CA ASP A 285 12.37 -26.71 -3.90
C ASP A 285 12.95 -26.34 -5.27
N VAL A 286 13.64 -25.19 -5.34
CA VAL A 286 14.37 -24.73 -6.52
C VAL A 286 15.81 -24.40 -6.10
N TRP A 287 16.80 -25.02 -6.73
CA TRP A 287 18.21 -24.73 -6.43
C TRP A 287 19.04 -24.51 -7.68
N ALA A 288 20.11 -23.72 -7.54
CA ALA A 288 21.10 -23.54 -8.57
C ALA A 288 22.13 -24.69 -8.53
N ALA A 289 22.45 -25.28 -9.69
CA ALA A 289 23.49 -26.29 -9.83
C ALA A 289 24.44 -25.90 -10.97
N GLY A 290 25.70 -26.34 -10.88
CA GLY A 290 26.71 -26.06 -11.92
C GLY A 290 27.16 -24.61 -11.99
N VAL A 291 27.10 -23.87 -10.87
CA VAL A 291 27.60 -22.49 -10.79
C VAL A 291 29.12 -22.52 -10.85
N CYS A 292 29.70 -22.02 -11.93
CA CYS A 292 31.14 -21.84 -12.08
C CYS A 292 31.49 -20.36 -11.91
N HIS A 293 32.40 -20.05 -10.98
CA HIS A 293 33.01 -18.74 -10.90
C HIS A 293 34.19 -18.71 -11.88
N THR A 294 34.06 -17.94 -12.95
CA THR A 294 35.16 -17.61 -13.87
C THR A 294 36.02 -16.49 -13.31
#